data_AF-A0A1Q2SS02-F1
#
_entry.id   AF-A0A1Q2SS02-F1
#
_cell.length_a   1.000
_cell.length_b   1.000
_cell.length_c   1.000
_cell.angle_alpha   90.00
_cell.angle_beta   90.00
_cell.angle_gamma   90.00
#
_symmetry.space_group_name_H-M   'P 1'
#
loop_
_entity.id
_entity.type
_entity.pdbx_description
1 polymer ?
#
loop_
_entity_poly.entity_id
_entity_poly.type
_entity_poly.pdbx_seq_one_letter_code
_entity_poly.pdbx_strand_id
1 'polypeptide(L)' 'GLLYGLMHDMNWKTTGQLAGLLGAIKVAHLGTQNHQFDMIDIENRYQDSYGESLF' A
#
# COMPACT_ATOMS: atom_id res chain seq x y z
N GLY A 1 -6.02 0.89 -0.68
CA GLY A 1 -5.55 0.03 0.43
C GLY A 1 -6.67 -0.72 1.07
N LEU A 2 -7.46 -0.06 1.92
CA LEU A 2 -8.52 -0.74 2.68
C LEU A 2 -9.57 -1.45 1.79
N LEU A 3 -10.16 -0.73 0.83
CA LEU A 3 -11.11 -1.32 -0.12
C LEU A 3 -10.49 -2.46 -0.95
N TYR A 4 -9.24 -2.29 -1.38
CA TYR A 4 -8.52 -3.32 -2.14
C TYR A 4 -8.34 -4.59 -1.33
N GLY A 5 -7.91 -4.48 -0.07
CA GLY A 5 -7.72 -5.64 0.81
C GLY A 5 -9.03 -6.37 1.10
N LEU A 6 -10.13 -5.63 1.31
CA LEU A 6 -11.46 -6.23 1.47
C LEU A 6 -11.96 -6.94 0.22
N MET A 7 -11.70 -6.38 -0.97
CA MET A 7 -12.09 -7.01 -2.25
C MET A 7 -11.30 -8.28 -2.58
N HIS A 8 -10.12 -8.45 -1.99
CA HIS A 8 -9.23 -9.60 -2.23
C HIS A 8 -9.18 -10.57 -1.03
N ASP A 9 -10.13 -10.47 -0.09
CA ASP A 9 -10.20 -11.29 1.12
C ASP A 9 -8.89 -11.33 1.93
N MET A 10 -8.12 -10.24 1.88
CA MET A 10 -6.87 -10.12 2.63
C MET A 10 -7.17 -10.05 4.12
N ASN A 11 -6.27 -10.57 4.95
CA ASN A 11 -6.40 -10.46 6.39
C ASN A 11 -6.41 -8.97 6.82
N TRP A 12 -6.98 -8.68 8.00
CA TRP A 12 -7.11 -7.32 8.51
C TRP A 12 -5.77 -6.60 8.73
N LYS A 13 -4.73 -7.33 9.15
CA LYS A 13 -3.37 -6.79 9.38
C LYS A 13 -2.79 -6.27 8.06
N THR A 14 -2.74 -7.12 7.04
CA THR A 14 -2.26 -6.80 5.69
C THR A 14 -3.09 -5.70 5.04
N THR A 15 -4.42 -5.75 5.19
CA THR A 15 -5.33 -4.70 4.68
C THR A 15 -5.04 -3.33 5.32
N GLY A 16 -4.80 -3.31 6.63
CA GLY A 16 -4.43 -2.09 7.37
C GLY A 16 -3.04 -1.56 6.99
N GLN A 17 -2.05 -2.44 6.89
CA GLN A 17 -0.69 -2.11 6.45
C GLN A 17 -0.68 -1.54 5.03
N LEU A 18 -1.39 -2.18 4.09
CA LEU A 18 -1.54 -1.69 2.72
C LEU A 18 -2.27 -0.34 2.66
N ALA A 19 -3.29 -0.13 3.50
CA ALA A 19 -3.96 1.16 3.61
C ALA A 19 -3.03 2.27 4.14
N GLY A 20 -2.26 1.98 5.19
CA GLY A 20 -1.28 2.90 5.76
C GLY A 20 -0.17 3.26 4.78
N LEU A 21 0.38 2.26 4.09
CA LEU A 21 1.43 2.45 3.08
C LEU A 21 0.98 3.38 1.96
N LEU A 22 -0.20 3.13 1.39
CA LEU A 22 -0.74 3.99 0.32
C LEU A 22 -1.05 5.41 0.82
N GLY A 23 -1.49 5.55 2.08
CA GLY A 23 -1.64 6.85 2.74
C GLY A 23 -0.31 7.61 2.85
N ALA A 24 0.76 6.93 3.26
CA ALA A 24 2.09 7.51 3.35
C ALA A 24 2.63 7.94 1.97
N ILE A 25 2.47 7.11 0.94
CA ILE A 25 2.86 7.44 -0.45
C ILE A 25 2.12 8.69 -0.94
N LYS A 26 0.82 8.80 -0.64
CA LYS A 26 0.00 9.97 -0.99
C LYS A 26 0.47 11.25 -0.29
N VAL A 27 0.96 11.16 0.95
CA VAL A 27 1.46 12.32 1.72
C VAL A 27 2.86 12.73 1.26
N ALA A 28 3.67 11.78 0.78
CA ALA A 28 5.04 12.02 0.32
C ALA A 28 5.12 12.83 -0.99
N HIS A 29 4.02 12.95 -1.73
CA HIS A 29 3.97 13.67 -3.00
C HIS A 29 3.10 14.94 -2.88
N LEU A 30 3.64 16.08 -3.29
CA LEU A 30 2.92 17.35 -3.38
C LEU A 30 1.94 17.33 -4.56
N GLY A 31 0.65 17.53 -4.27
CA GLY A 31 -0.45 17.51 -5.25
C GLY A 31 -1.26 16.22 -5.20
N THR A 32 -2.60 16.31 -5.22
CA THR A 32 -3.51 15.21 -4.85
C THR A 32 -3.62 14.05 -5.84
N GLN A 33 -3.01 14.14 -7.04
CA GLN A 33 -3.19 13.16 -8.12
C GLN A 33 -1.94 12.89 -8.98
N ASN A 34 -0.73 13.33 -8.58
CA ASN A 34 0.50 13.09 -9.37
C ASN A 34 1.22 11.78 -9.01
N HIS A 35 0.53 10.83 -8.38
CA HIS A 35 1.11 9.59 -7.90
C HIS A 35 0.77 8.48 -8.89
N GLN A 36 1.75 8.10 -9.71
CA GLN A 36 1.72 6.80 -10.37
C GLN A 36 2.62 5.89 -9.55
N PHE A 37 2.06 4.79 -9.04
CA PHE A 37 2.81 3.73 -8.41
C PHE A 37 2.40 2.43 -9.07
N ASP A 38 3.39 1.65 -9.48
CA ASP A 38 3.18 0.31 -9.98
C ASP A 38 3.01 -0.66 -8.81
N MET A 39 2.40 -1.81 -9.05
CA MET A 39 2.21 -2.83 -8.02
C MET A 39 3.55 -3.35 -7.48
N ILE A 40 4.58 -3.39 -8.34
CA ILE A 40 5.95 -3.73 -7.97
C ILE A 40 6.53 -2.72 -6.97
N ASP A 41 6.28 -1.42 -7.16
CA ASP A 41 6.75 -0.39 -6.22
C ASP A 41 6.04 -0.50 -4.86
N ILE A 42 4.74 -0.83 -4.86
CA ILE A 42 3.98 -1.07 -3.64
C ILE A 42 4.56 -2.27 -2.90
N GLU A 43 4.83 -3.37 -3.59
CA GLU A 43 5.39 -4.59 -3.01
C GLU A 43 6.77 -4.35 -2.40
N ASN A 44 7.68 -3.70 -3.13
CA ASN A 44 9.01 -3.35 -2.62
C ASN A 44 8.91 -2.47 -1.36
N ARG A 45 8.06 -1.44 -1.38
CA ARG A 45 7.89 -0.56 -0.22
C ARG A 45 7.20 -1.26 0.94
N TYR A 46 6.31 -2.20 0.67
CA TYR A 46 5.64 -3.01 1.68
C TYR A 46 6.66 -3.94 2.37
N GLN A 47 7.52 -4.61 1.59
CA GLN A 47 8.63 -5.41 2.09
C GLN A 47 9.62 -4.57 2.89
N ASP A 48 10.00 -3.38 2.44
CA ASP A 48 10.89 -2.48 3.17
C ASP A 48 10.28 -1.97 4.49
N SER A 49 8.96 -1.72 4.50
CA SER A 49 8.26 -1.15 5.66
C SER A 49 7.91 -2.19 6.72
N TYR A 50 7.59 -3.43 6.29
CA TYR A 50 7.01 -4.45 7.16
C TYR A 50 7.78 -5.78 7.18
N GLY A 51 8.78 -5.97 6.31
CA GLY A 51 9.58 -7.18 6.22
C GLY A 51 8.82 -8.41 5.69
N GLU A 52 7.61 -8.23 5.18
CA GLU A 52 6.72 -9.28 4.69
C GLU A 52 6.41 -9.06 3.20
N SER A 53 6.25 -10.14 2.44
CA SER A 53 5.80 -10.05 1.04
C SER A 53 4.30 -9.76 1.00
N LEU A 54 3.87 -8.91 0.06
CA LEU A 54 2.44 -8.58 -0.12
C LEU A 54 1.69 -9.72 -0.84
N PHE A 55 2.41 -10.53 -1.61
CA PHE A 55 1.93 -11.72 -2.32
C PHE A 55 2.63 -13.00 -1.84
#